data_AF-A0A498DHY6-F1
#
_entry.id   AF-A0A498DHY6-F1
#
_cell.length_a   1.000
_cell.length_b   1.000
_cell.length_c   1.000
_cell.angle_alpha   90.00
_cell.angle_beta   90.00
_cell.angle_gamma   90.00
#
_symmetry.space_group_name_H-M   'P 1'
#
loop_
_entity.id
_entity.type
_entity.pdbx_description
1 polymer ?
#
loop_
_entity_poly.entity_id
_entity_poly.type
_entity_poly.pdbx_seq_one_letter_code
_entity_poly.pdbx_strand_id
1 'polypeptide(L)'
;MLEYKDESQKNVVIYMYRDPEKPEHWYQIEKQLEFFCVSNKLHVLKKFSDLGDKNLNLPGLTSLWKELINRENLVDMVIIYVPNSTDIEVRRTTYILKRLRRYITEVILFSSPDNWTGESVSYILKNHNKFHLKSIQKDIQRPS
;
A
#
# COMPACT_ATOMS: atom_id res chain seq x y z
N MET A 1 -13.96 -15.32 -19.42
CA MET A 1 -12.94 -16.08 -18.67
C MET A 1 -13.03 -15.58 -17.24
N LEU A 2 -13.65 -16.34 -16.35
CA LEU A 2 -13.85 -15.97 -14.95
C LEU A 2 -12.56 -16.35 -14.21
N GLU A 3 -11.83 -15.37 -13.68
CA GLU A 3 -10.67 -15.63 -12.84
C GLU A 3 -11.14 -16.30 -11.54
N TYR A 4 -10.75 -17.57 -11.36
CA TYR A 4 -10.98 -18.31 -10.12
C TYR A 4 -10.12 -17.70 -9.02
N LYS A 5 -10.76 -17.10 -8.02
CA LYS A 5 -10.10 -16.68 -6.79
C LYS A 5 -9.77 -17.93 -5.98
N ASP A 6 -8.48 -18.22 -5.83
CA ASP A 6 -7.99 -19.18 -4.84
C ASP A 6 -8.41 -18.67 -3.45
N GLU A 7 -9.07 -19.50 -2.64
CA GLU A 7 -9.58 -19.10 -1.31
C GLU A 7 -8.47 -18.60 -0.36
N SER A 8 -7.21 -18.89 -0.70
CA SER A 8 -6.01 -18.40 0.01
C SER A 8 -5.59 -16.98 -0.38
N GLN A 9 -6.22 -16.37 -1.39
CA GLN A 9 -5.81 -15.08 -1.95
C GLN A 9 -6.30 -13.91 -1.09
N LYS A 10 -5.36 -13.14 -0.53
CA LYS A 10 -5.67 -11.92 0.24
C LYS A 10 -6.24 -10.83 -0.66
N ASN A 11 -7.35 -10.24 -0.23
CA ASN A 11 -7.95 -9.05 -0.80
C ASN A 11 -7.17 -7.81 -0.37
N VAL A 12 -6.71 -7.04 -1.34
CA VAL A 12 -5.90 -5.84 -1.08
C VAL A 12 -6.49 -4.59 -1.69
N VAL A 13 -6.29 -3.48 -1.01
CA VAL A 13 -6.56 -2.14 -1.53
C VAL A 13 -5.26 -1.39 -1.66
N ILE A 14 -5.08 -0.68 -2.76
CA ILE A 14 -3.88 0.13 -3.01
C ILE A 14 -4.22 1.60 -2.81
N TYR A 15 -3.36 2.33 -2.12
CA TYR A 15 -3.39 3.78 -2.02
C TYR A 15 -2.05 4.38 -2.47
N MET A 16 -2.10 5.35 -3.37
CA MET A 16 -0.92 6.03 -3.90
C MET A 16 -0.98 7.53 -3.63
N TYR A 17 0.05 8.05 -2.98
CA TYR A 17 0.31 9.48 -2.97
C TYR A 17 1.16 9.85 -4.18
N ARG A 18 0.65 10.77 -5.00
CA ARG A 18 1.21 11.14 -6.30
C ARG A 18 1.80 12.55 -6.20
N ASP A 19 3.11 12.68 -6.24
CA ASP A 19 3.75 14.01 -6.29
C ASP A 19 3.39 14.73 -7.62
N PRO A 20 2.86 15.96 -7.62
CA PRO A 20 2.48 16.64 -8.85
C PRO A 20 3.67 17.01 -9.73
N GLU A 21 4.89 17.07 -9.19
CA GLU A 21 6.07 17.60 -9.89
C GLU A 21 6.72 16.61 -10.86
N LYS A 22 6.32 15.33 -10.87
CA LYS A 22 7.04 14.26 -11.58
C LYS A 22 6.17 13.28 -12.38
N PRO A 23 4.98 13.65 -12.89
CA PRO A 23 3.88 12.75 -13.30
C PRO A 23 4.21 11.48 -14.12
N GLU A 24 5.30 11.47 -14.89
CA GLU A 24 5.80 10.38 -15.73
C GLU A 24 6.14 9.07 -14.97
N HIS A 25 6.69 9.12 -13.75
CA HIS A 25 6.92 7.91 -12.95
C HIS A 25 5.64 7.24 -12.37
N TRP A 26 4.44 7.82 -12.46
CA TRP A 26 3.26 7.45 -11.65
C TRP A 26 2.67 6.17 -12.21
N TYR A 27 2.60 6.17 -13.53
CA TYR A 27 2.21 5.02 -14.33
C TYR A 27 3.17 3.84 -14.11
N GLN A 28 4.47 4.11 -14.00
CA GLN A 28 5.47 3.06 -13.77
C GLN A 28 5.33 2.47 -12.36
N ILE A 29 5.15 3.31 -11.33
CA ILE A 29 4.89 2.86 -9.96
C ILE A 29 3.61 2.04 -9.87
N GLU A 30 2.53 2.49 -10.52
CA GLU A 30 1.26 1.76 -10.51
C GLU A 30 1.40 0.37 -11.15
N LYS A 31 2.08 0.27 -12.29
CA LYS A 31 2.40 -1.02 -12.92
C LYS A 31 3.27 -1.91 -12.03
N GLN A 32 4.25 -1.35 -11.34
CA GLN A 32 5.10 -2.11 -10.42
C GLN A 32 4.29 -2.63 -9.23
N LEU A 33 3.37 -1.83 -8.67
CA LEU A 33 2.44 -2.26 -7.62
C LEU A 33 1.54 -3.40 -8.08
N GLU A 34 0.99 -3.30 -9.29
CA GLU A 34 0.18 -4.36 -9.88
C GLU A 34 0.99 -5.64 -10.07
N PHE A 35 2.20 -5.53 -10.62
CA PHE A 35 3.10 -6.66 -10.81
C PHE A 35 3.46 -7.32 -9.48
N PHE A 36 3.73 -6.52 -8.44
CA PHE A 36 3.95 -7.02 -7.08
C PHE A 36 2.72 -7.81 -6.57
N CYS A 37 1.51 -7.28 -6.75
CA CYS A 37 0.28 -7.96 -6.33
C CYS A 37 0.09 -9.29 -7.06
N VAL A 38 0.24 -9.31 -8.38
CA VAL A 38 0.12 -10.54 -9.18
C VAL A 38 1.15 -11.58 -8.74
N SER A 39 2.42 -11.16 -8.59
CA SER A 39 3.53 -12.04 -8.19
C SER A 39 3.35 -12.64 -6.80
N ASN A 40 2.63 -11.95 -5.91
CA ASN A 40 2.37 -12.38 -4.54
C ASN A 40 0.98 -12.98 -4.35
N LYS A 41 0.23 -13.26 -5.43
CA LYS A 41 -1.15 -13.75 -5.37
C LYS A 41 -2.00 -12.85 -4.45
N LEU A 42 -2.02 -11.55 -4.73
CA LEU A 42 -2.86 -10.57 -4.03
C LEU A 42 -3.97 -10.13 -4.98
N HIS A 43 -5.21 -10.16 -4.50
CA HIS A 43 -6.37 -9.76 -5.29
C HIS A 43 -6.67 -8.28 -5.05
N VAL A 44 -6.37 -7.44 -6.03
CA VAL A 44 -6.59 -5.98 -5.92
C VAL A 44 -8.08 -5.69 -6.08
N LEU A 45 -8.73 -5.31 -4.99
CA LEU A 45 -10.14 -4.91 -4.99
C LEU A 45 -10.33 -3.52 -5.60
N LYS A 46 -9.45 -2.59 -5.21
CA LYS A 46 -9.59 -1.18 -5.56
C LYS A 46 -8.27 -0.43 -5.43
N LYS A 47 -8.15 0.65 -6.18
CA LYS A 47 -7.02 1.57 -6.15
C LYS A 47 -7.53 2.98 -5.87
N PHE A 48 -6.84 3.67 -4.99
CA PHE A 48 -7.09 5.06 -4.65
C PHE A 48 -5.80 5.84 -4.85
N SER A 49 -5.94 7.10 -5.24
CA SER A 49 -4.78 7.98 -5.34
C SER A 49 -5.15 9.41 -5.05
N ASP A 50 -4.22 10.14 -4.46
CA ASP A 50 -4.31 11.58 -4.27
C ASP A 50 -3.12 12.25 -4.95
N LEU A 51 -3.40 13.35 -5.66
CA LEU A 51 -2.36 14.28 -6.06
C LEU A 51 -1.88 15.04 -4.83
N GLY A 52 -0.56 15.18 -4.72
CA GLY A 52 0.07 15.79 -3.57
C GLY A 52 -0.16 17.28 -3.54
N ASP A 53 -1.24 17.71 -2.89
CA ASP A 53 -1.48 19.12 -2.62
C ASP A 53 -0.94 19.50 -1.21
N LYS A 54 -0.54 20.77 -1.08
CA LYS A 54 -0.26 21.44 0.19
C LYS A 54 -1.54 21.50 1.05
N ASN A 55 -2.70 21.61 0.40
CA ASN A 55 -3.99 21.53 1.06
C ASN A 55 -4.28 20.06 1.37
N LEU A 56 -4.38 19.72 2.66
CA LEU A 56 -4.57 18.36 3.20
C LEU A 56 -5.89 17.64 2.75
N ASN A 57 -6.53 18.12 1.69
CA ASN A 57 -7.70 17.52 1.10
C ASN A 57 -7.28 16.29 0.27
N LEU A 58 -7.44 15.11 0.87
CA LEU A 58 -7.07 13.82 0.31
C LEU A 58 -8.35 13.02 0.01
N PRO A 59 -9.07 13.33 -1.09
CA PRO A 59 -10.31 12.64 -1.45
C PRO A 59 -10.12 11.14 -1.73
N GLY A 60 -8.97 10.73 -2.26
CA GLY A 60 -8.58 9.32 -2.43
C GLY A 60 -8.46 8.60 -1.09
N LEU A 61 -7.78 9.21 -0.12
CA LEU A 61 -7.65 8.70 1.24
C LEU A 61 -9.01 8.64 1.95
N THR A 62 -9.87 9.63 1.72
CA THR A 62 -11.24 9.64 2.25
C THR A 62 -12.06 8.49 1.66
N SER A 63 -11.88 8.21 0.38
CA SER A 63 -12.54 7.09 -0.30
C SER A 63 -12.00 5.74 0.20
N LEU A 64 -10.69 5.63 0.46
CA LEU A 64 -10.11 4.49 1.16
C LEU A 64 -10.77 4.26 2.52
N TRP A 65 -10.99 5.32 3.32
CA TRP A 65 -11.68 5.16 4.61
C TRP A 65 -13.10 4.63 4.47
N LYS A 66 -13.85 5.13 3.49
CA LYS A 66 -15.20 4.63 3.22
C LYS A 66 -15.18 3.16 2.82
N GLU A 67 -14.23 2.75 1.99
CA GLU A 67 -14.04 1.36 1.60
C GLU A 67 -13.74 0.46 2.80
N LEU A 68 -12.84 0.88 3.68
CA LEU A 68 -12.47 0.10 4.86
C LEU A 68 -13.55 0.06 5.95
N ILE A 69 -14.42 1.07 5.99
CA ILE A 69 -15.60 1.09 6.87
C ILE A 69 -16.71 0.21 6.31
N ASN A 70 -16.86 0.18 4.98
CA ASN A 70 -17.86 -0.64 4.32
C ASN A 70 -17.43 -2.12 4.36
N ARG A 71 -17.98 -2.86 5.34
CA ARG A 71 -17.61 -4.26 5.63
C ARG A 71 -18.10 -5.28 4.60
N GLU A 72 -18.79 -4.85 3.54
CA GLU A 72 -19.21 -5.72 2.44
C GLU A 72 -18.01 -6.33 1.71
N ASN A 73 -16.90 -5.58 1.60
CA ASN A 73 -15.64 -6.07 1.07
C ASN A 73 -14.70 -6.40 2.22
N LEU A 74 -14.40 -7.68 2.42
CA LEU A 74 -13.36 -8.10 3.35
C LEU A 74 -12.00 -7.69 2.79
N VAL A 75 -11.46 -6.56 3.23
CA VAL A 75 -10.09 -6.13 2.92
C VAL A 75 -9.16 -6.79 3.93
N ASP A 76 -8.15 -7.53 3.47
CA ASP A 76 -7.16 -8.21 4.31
C ASP A 76 -5.91 -7.36 4.54
N MET A 77 -5.56 -6.54 3.54
CA MET A 77 -4.35 -5.71 3.56
C MET A 77 -4.53 -4.41 2.79
N VAL A 78 -3.84 -3.36 3.24
CA VAL A 78 -3.68 -2.12 2.47
C VAL A 78 -2.23 -1.98 2.02
N ILE A 79 -2.02 -1.71 0.74
CA ILE A 79 -0.71 -1.35 0.19
C ILE A 79 -0.69 0.16 -0.01
N ILE A 80 0.33 0.81 0.53
CA ILE A 80 0.49 2.26 0.50
C ILE A 80 1.79 2.58 -0.22
N TYR A 81 1.72 3.44 -1.24
CA TYR A 81 2.88 4.10 -1.79
C TYR A 81 2.88 5.58 -1.37
N VAL A 82 3.95 6.00 -0.68
CA VAL A 82 4.22 7.41 -0.39
C VAL A 82 5.67 7.68 -0.79
N PRO A 83 5.95 8.46 -1.84
CA PRO A 83 7.32 8.74 -2.25
C PRO A 83 8.12 9.34 -1.07
N ASN A 84 9.34 8.84 -0.88
CA ASN A 84 10.30 9.41 0.06
C ASN A 84 10.64 10.84 -0.37
N SER A 85 10.29 11.86 0.44
CA SER A 85 10.92 13.17 0.23
C SER A 85 10.88 14.20 1.36
N THR A 86 10.11 14.08 2.45
CA THR A 86 10.11 15.12 3.51
C THR A 86 9.60 14.64 4.89
N ASP A 87 9.95 15.37 5.96
CA ASP A 87 9.36 15.21 7.31
C ASP A 87 7.82 15.30 7.32
N ILE A 88 7.25 16.07 6.39
CA ILE A 88 5.81 16.24 6.25
C ILE A 88 5.15 14.92 5.81
N GLU A 89 5.76 14.22 4.86
CA GLU A 89 5.29 12.91 4.37
C GLU A 89 5.42 11.82 5.42
N VAL A 90 6.48 11.86 6.24
CA VAL A 90 6.63 10.95 7.39
C VAL A 90 5.51 11.17 8.42
N ARG A 91 5.21 12.43 8.76
CA ARG A 91 4.09 12.76 9.68
C ARG A 91 2.74 12.33 9.10
N ARG A 92 2.52 12.56 7.81
CA ARG A 92 1.29 12.15 7.10
C ARG A 92 1.15 10.63 7.07
N THR A 93 2.20 9.91 6.70
CA THR A 93 2.23 8.44 6.71
C THR A 93 1.94 7.91 8.11
N THR A 94 2.55 8.50 9.14
CA THR A 94 2.29 8.12 10.54
C THR A 94 0.82 8.32 10.93
N TYR A 95 0.20 9.42 10.50
CA TYR A 95 -1.22 9.68 10.74
C TYR A 95 -2.13 8.66 10.03
N ILE A 96 -1.86 8.38 8.75
CA ILE A 96 -2.58 7.39 7.93
C ILE A 96 -2.50 6.01 8.59
N LEU A 97 -1.29 5.56 8.94
CA LEU A 97 -1.04 4.26 9.57
C LEU A 97 -1.74 4.12 10.92
N LYS A 98 -1.75 5.17 11.75
CA LYS A 98 -2.47 5.15 13.04
C LYS A 98 -3.97 4.92 12.87
N ARG A 99 -4.56 5.51 11.83
CA ARG A 99 -5.99 5.42 11.56
C ARG A 99 -6.38 4.08 10.93
N LEU A 100 -5.54 3.55 10.04
CA LEU A 100 -5.69 2.24 9.39
C LEU A 100 -5.80 1.08 10.37
N ARG A 101 -5.03 1.12 11.47
CA ARG A 101 -5.01 0.07 12.52
C ARG A 101 -6.38 -0.29 13.09
N ARG A 102 -7.39 0.58 12.94
CA ARG A 102 -8.76 0.32 13.40
C ARG A 102 -9.55 -0.60 12.47
N TYR A 103 -9.09 -0.76 11.24
CA TYR A 103 -9.82 -1.42 10.16
C TYR A 103 -9.04 -2.60 9.56
N ILE A 104 -7.70 -2.53 9.57
CA ILE A 104 -6.84 -3.52 8.94
C ILE A 104 -5.69 -3.95 9.85
N THR A 105 -5.28 -5.20 9.74
CA THR A 105 -4.17 -5.80 10.50
C THR A 105 -2.84 -5.77 9.74
N GLU A 106 -2.88 -5.57 8.42
CA GLU A 106 -1.69 -5.61 7.57
C GLU A 106 -1.61 -4.39 6.66
N VAL A 107 -0.44 -3.72 6.68
CA VAL A 107 -0.12 -2.63 5.76
C VAL A 107 1.27 -2.84 5.18
N ILE A 108 1.40 -2.72 3.86
CA ILE A 108 2.72 -2.66 3.21
C ILE A 108 2.96 -1.21 2.80
N LEU A 109 4.09 -0.63 3.22
CA LEU A 109 4.48 0.71 2.81
C LEU A 109 5.65 0.62 1.82
N PHE A 110 5.48 1.27 0.69
CA PHE A 110 6.52 1.53 -0.29
C PHE A 110 6.83 3.02 -0.32
N SER A 111 8.12 3.36 -0.27
CA SER A 111 8.59 4.75 -0.38
C SER A 111 9.57 5.00 -1.51
N SER A 112 10.00 3.93 -2.19
CA SER A 112 10.84 4.00 -3.37
C SER A 112 10.42 2.94 -4.39
N PRO A 113 10.47 3.26 -5.70
CA PRO A 113 10.40 2.29 -6.77
C PRO A 113 11.50 1.22 -6.74
N ASP A 114 12.56 1.37 -5.96
CA ASP A 114 13.65 0.39 -5.92
C ASP A 114 13.47 -0.65 -4.81
N ASN A 115 12.53 -0.41 -3.88
CA ASN A 115 12.33 -1.23 -2.70
C ASN A 115 11.35 -2.39 -2.90
N TRP A 116 10.96 -2.73 -4.14
CA TRP A 116 9.98 -3.80 -4.40
C TRP A 116 10.53 -5.22 -4.20
N THR A 117 11.85 -5.39 -4.20
CA THR A 117 12.51 -6.72 -4.25
C THR A 117 13.08 -7.21 -2.91
N GLY A 118 12.85 -6.53 -1.78
CA GLY A 118 13.25 -7.08 -0.46
C GLY A 118 13.48 -6.08 0.67
N GLU A 119 13.67 -4.79 0.37
CA GLU A 119 13.74 -3.72 1.38
C GLU A 119 12.42 -2.93 1.49
N SER A 120 11.31 -3.54 1.09
CA SER A 120 9.99 -2.98 1.35
C SER A 120 9.75 -2.99 2.86
N VAL A 121 9.44 -1.85 3.45
CA VAL A 121 9.08 -1.81 4.86
C VAL A 121 7.65 -2.33 4.99
N SER A 122 7.53 -3.65 5.16
CA SER A 122 6.28 -4.25 5.57
C SER A 122 6.00 -3.85 7.01
N TYR A 123 4.95 -3.06 7.23
CA TYR A 123 4.45 -2.78 8.56
C TYR A 123 3.34 -3.79 8.85
N ILE A 124 3.73 -4.96 9.34
CA ILE A 124 2.73 -5.84 9.94
C ILE A 124 2.26 -5.14 11.22
N LEU A 125 1.03 -4.62 11.20
CA LEU A 125 0.40 -3.96 12.32
C LEU A 125 -0.04 -5.03 13.33
N LYS A 126 0.92 -5.76 13.92
CA LYS A 126 0.60 -6.71 15.00
C LYS A 126 0.14 -5.95 16.24
N ASN A 127 -0.94 -6.48 16.82
CA ASN A 127 -1.69 -5.95 17.94
C ASN A 127 -0.85 -5.24 19.02
N HIS A 128 -1.35 -4.06 19.38
CA HIS A 128 -1.07 -3.23 20.55
C HIS A 128 0.41 -2.86 20.83
N ASN A 129 0.72 -1.60 20.50
CA ASN A 129 1.78 -0.75 21.06
C ASN A 129 3.18 -0.69 20.40
N LYS A 130 3.52 -1.46 19.36
CA LYS A 130 4.78 -1.23 18.60
C LYS A 130 4.64 -1.42 17.10
N PHE A 131 5.23 -0.51 16.31
CA PHE A 131 5.52 -0.77 14.90
C PHE A 131 6.67 -1.77 14.86
N HIS A 132 6.40 -3.01 14.50
CA HIS A 132 7.48 -3.94 14.22
C HIS A 132 7.83 -3.81 12.74
N LEU A 133 8.94 -3.14 12.46
CA LEU A 133 9.61 -3.31 11.18
C LEU A 133 9.99 -4.79 11.07
N LYS A 134 9.36 -5.49 10.15
CA LYS A 134 9.93 -6.73 9.63
C LYS A 134 10.41 -6.43 8.22
N SER A 135 11.73 -6.38 8.04
CA SER A 135 12.31 -6.61 6.74
C SER A 135 11.87 -8.02 6.31
N ILE A 136 11.17 -8.10 5.18
CA ILE A 136 10.91 -9.39 4.55
C ILE A 136 12.17 -9.69 3.73
N GLN A 137 13.19 -10.26 4.36
CA GLN A 137 14.25 -10.94 3.61
C GLN A 137 13.65 -12.25 3.10
N LYS A 138 13.27 -12.27 1.82
CA LYS A 138 13.15 -13.53 1.09
C LYS A 138 14.34 -13.60 0.15
N ASP A 139 15.14 -14.63 0.32
CA ASP A 139 16.11 -15.09 -0.68
C ASP A 139 15.33 -15.44 -1.95
N ILE A 140 15.19 -14.47 -2.85
CA ILE A 140 14.78 -14.75 -4.22
C ILE A 140 16.05 -15.22 -4.92
N GLN A 141 16.21 -16.53 -5.04
CA GLN A 141 17.20 -17.11 -5.95
C GLN A 141 16.96 -16.52 -7.34
N ARG A 142 17.99 -15.83 -7.87
CA ARG A 142 18.00 -15.37 -9.26
C ARG A 142 17.81 -16.60 -10.16
N PRO A 143 16.88 -16.58 -11.14
CA PRO A 143 16.91 -17.57 -12.19
C PRO A 143 18.24 -17.43 -12.94
N SER A 144 18.91 -18.57 -13.11
CA SER A 144 20.19 -18.73 -13.81
C SER A 144 20.05 -18.44 -15.30
#